data_AF-A0A1I2DFZ6-F1
#
_entry.id   AF-A0A1I2DFZ6-F1
#
_cell.length_a   1.000
_cell.length_b   1.000
_cell.length_c   1.000
_cell.angle_alpha   90.00
_cell.angle_beta   90.00
_cell.angle_gamma   90.00
#
_symmetry.space_group_name_H-M   'P 1'
#
loop_
_entity.id
_entity.type
_entity.pdbx_description
1 polymer ?
#
loop_
_entity_poly.entity_id
_entity_poly.type
_entity_poly.pdbx_seq_one_letter_code
_entity_poly.pdbx_strand_id
1 'polypeptide(L)'
;MSLDVSTRQIDDFLCDDNFLALTELAREQRLLFITEMTETRVSAFLAWLFRPHEGHGLGDQPIRELLHNAWLQVLSSDWEGGDAEHLFAGWAPSAIVGRSFRDLCVETEYRFGRKESVDGKNRPVDVMLVSRANRLVVLIENKFGSAVHGNQLAAYRKQAEDSFPGFKKFYIYLDPNTENLPDDNRHWIPLRHDWLIDLITTRQKSGLLSESALNALSQVKDYLIEESAIQGDEAVQAYFSALLNDHRAVLASMRELKELGRHARLTAGAQTVPENVEPLLIEYHQRYRLWDALFSQMDHLPLINALRLEAGDGLEIKRYTKRLHLRSREWKGIRDHGVAEEAAWGLRLSAWKPDRDVDAYSVRSIIDFNLIEGLDESMVPAYSEAQESQLRAIADELRTLSRRSSKSDRWIRLMEQTSLSPKDAASVLARESARINEALKKSGLLIFSRDA
;
A
#
# COMPACT_ATOMS: atom_id res chain seq x y z
N MET A 1 -7.73 -25.35 21.70
CA MET A 1 -6.81 -24.41 22.35
C MET A 1 -6.39 -25.05 23.66
N SER A 2 -5.12 -25.43 23.76
CA SER A 2 -4.50 -25.76 25.03
C SER A 2 -3.39 -24.74 25.20
N LEU A 3 -3.65 -23.71 26.01
CA LEU A 3 -2.63 -22.74 26.39
C LEU A 3 -1.65 -23.44 27.33
N ASP A 4 -0.76 -24.25 26.75
CA ASP A 4 0.18 -25.14 27.43
C ASP A 4 1.55 -24.45 27.52
N VAL A 5 1.62 -23.41 28.35
CA VAL A 5 2.85 -22.68 28.63
C VAL A 5 2.99 -22.50 30.14
N SER A 6 4.17 -22.83 30.67
CA SER A 6 4.44 -22.71 32.11
C SER A 6 4.69 -21.25 32.51
N THR A 7 4.44 -20.92 33.78
CA THR A 7 4.76 -19.59 34.34
C THR A 7 6.23 -19.22 34.11
N ARG A 8 7.15 -20.17 34.27
CA ARG A 8 8.57 -19.94 34.04
C ARG A 8 8.88 -19.51 32.59
N GLN A 9 8.26 -20.14 31.60
CA GLN A 9 8.47 -19.75 30.19
C GLN A 9 7.95 -18.33 29.92
N ILE A 10 6.86 -17.93 30.59
CA ILE A 10 6.34 -16.56 30.49
C ILE A 10 7.27 -15.57 31.17
N ASP A 11 7.77 -15.90 32.38
CA ASP A 11 8.72 -15.05 33.09
C ASP A 11 10.02 -14.86 32.29
N ASP A 12 10.55 -15.94 31.72
CA ASP A 12 11.74 -15.92 30.87
C ASP A 12 11.51 -15.06 29.61
N PHE A 13 10.31 -15.12 28.99
CA PHE A 13 9.95 -14.28 27.85
C PHE A 13 9.81 -12.80 28.20
N LEU A 14 9.13 -12.47 29.30
CA LEU A 14 8.89 -11.09 29.71
C LEU A 14 10.17 -10.38 30.20
N CYS A 15 11.20 -11.15 30.58
CA CYS A 15 12.52 -10.62 30.95
C CYS A 15 13.54 -10.67 29.80
N ASP A 16 13.17 -11.13 28.60
CA ASP A 16 14.08 -11.24 27.47
C ASP A 16 14.47 -9.85 26.93
N ASP A 17 15.77 -9.61 26.74
CA ASP A 17 16.29 -8.33 26.25
C ASP A 17 15.69 -7.95 24.87
N ASN A 18 15.43 -8.94 24.00
CA ASN A 18 14.80 -8.70 22.70
C ASN A 18 13.33 -8.31 22.85
N PHE A 19 12.61 -8.87 23.83
CA PHE A 19 11.24 -8.47 24.15
C PHE A 19 11.19 -7.04 24.68
N LEU A 20 12.09 -6.69 25.61
CA LEU A 20 12.18 -5.34 26.16
C LEU A 20 12.54 -4.31 25.08
N ALA A 21 13.53 -4.61 24.22
CA ALA A 21 13.90 -3.73 23.11
C ALA A 21 12.74 -3.53 22.12
N LEU A 22 12.06 -4.62 21.75
CA LEU A 22 10.93 -4.59 20.83
C LEU A 22 9.75 -3.79 21.38
N THR A 23 9.42 -3.95 22.66
CA THR A 23 8.32 -3.22 23.30
C THR A 23 8.61 -1.73 23.48
N GLU A 24 9.88 -1.33 23.66
CA GLU A 24 10.29 0.07 23.68
C GLU A 24 10.23 0.72 22.29
N LEU A 25 10.66 0.01 21.23
CA LEU A 25 10.55 0.49 19.85
C LEU A 25 9.09 0.67 19.41
N ALA A 26 8.19 -0.17 19.93
CA ALA A 26 6.77 -0.11 19.60
C ALA A 26 5.99 1.02 20.30
N ARG A 27 6.64 1.87 21.08
CA ARG A 27 5.98 2.95 21.82
C ARG A 27 5.51 4.04 20.86
N GLU A 28 4.20 4.08 20.63
CA GLU A 28 3.59 5.08 19.76
C GLU A 28 3.67 6.49 20.35
N GLN A 29 4.16 7.44 19.56
CA GLN A 29 4.27 8.85 19.92
C GLN A 29 3.62 9.78 18.88
N ARG A 30 3.27 9.26 17.70
CA ARG A 30 2.66 10.02 16.62
C ARG A 30 1.17 10.14 16.89
N LEU A 31 0.66 11.37 16.88
CA LEU A 31 -0.70 11.68 17.33
C LEU A 31 -1.76 10.99 16.47
N LEU A 32 -1.55 10.93 15.15
CA LEU A 32 -2.54 10.33 14.24
C LEU A 32 -2.72 8.83 14.48
N PHE A 33 -1.65 8.16 14.89
CA PHE A 33 -1.68 6.74 15.23
C PHE A 33 -2.40 6.45 16.54
N ILE A 34 -2.26 7.34 17.53
CA ILE A 34 -3.01 7.27 18.79
C ILE A 34 -4.51 7.39 18.52
N THR A 35 -4.90 8.26 17.59
CA THR A 35 -6.32 8.52 17.34
C THR A 35 -7.01 7.45 16.48
N GLU A 36 -6.28 6.69 15.65
CA GLU A 36 -6.80 5.86 14.53
C GLU A 36 -7.44 6.71 13.43
N MET A 37 -6.84 6.76 12.24
CA MET A 37 -7.50 7.46 11.12
C MET A 37 -8.50 6.52 10.46
N THR A 38 -9.78 6.74 10.73
CA THR A 38 -10.86 6.17 9.92
C THR A 38 -10.83 6.80 8.52
N GLU A 39 -11.49 6.16 7.55
CA GLU A 39 -11.72 6.71 6.18
C GLU A 39 -12.13 8.20 6.22
N THR A 40 -13.07 8.56 7.11
CA THR A 40 -13.53 9.94 7.32
C THR A 40 -12.43 10.88 7.79
N ARG A 41 -11.48 10.43 8.62
CA ARG A 41 -10.38 11.27 9.11
C ARG A 41 -9.32 11.48 8.05
N VAL A 42 -9.08 10.49 7.19
CA VAL A 42 -8.25 10.67 5.99
C VAL A 42 -8.91 11.68 5.04
N SER A 43 -10.23 11.62 4.86
CA SER A 43 -10.98 12.62 4.08
C SER A 43 -10.87 14.03 4.68
N ALA A 44 -10.91 14.17 6.01
CA ALA A 44 -10.69 15.45 6.68
C ALA A 44 -9.26 15.98 6.45
N PHE A 45 -8.26 15.11 6.46
CA PHE A 45 -6.89 15.49 6.09
C PHE A 45 -6.80 15.94 4.62
N LEU A 46 -7.36 15.18 3.69
CA LEU A 46 -7.39 15.57 2.27
C LEU A 46 -8.04 16.93 2.10
N ALA A 47 -9.12 17.19 2.82
CA ALA A 47 -9.78 18.48 2.79
C ALA A 47 -8.90 19.62 3.33
N TRP A 48 -8.18 19.41 4.44
CA TRP A 48 -7.18 20.37 4.92
C TRP A 48 -6.10 20.63 3.87
N LEU A 49 -5.59 19.58 3.25
CA LEU A 49 -4.55 19.65 2.21
C LEU A 49 -5.03 20.39 0.95
N PHE A 50 -6.28 20.20 0.53
CA PHE A 50 -6.81 20.84 -0.66
C PHE A 50 -7.21 22.29 -0.45
N ARG A 51 -7.22 22.81 0.78
CA ARG A 51 -7.53 24.23 1.06
C ARG A 51 -6.26 25.06 0.88
N PRO A 52 -6.12 25.85 -0.20
CA PRO A 52 -4.83 26.46 -0.56
C PRO A 52 -4.27 27.50 0.42
N HIS A 53 -5.09 27.92 1.38
CA HIS A 53 -4.77 28.95 2.37
C HIS A 53 -4.57 28.37 3.78
N GLU A 54 -4.57 27.04 3.93
CA GLU A 54 -4.30 26.36 5.20
C GLU A 54 -2.81 26.33 5.55
N GLY A 55 -2.51 26.00 6.82
CA GLY A 55 -1.17 26.03 7.40
C GLY A 55 -0.16 25.01 6.84
N HIS A 56 -0.51 24.20 5.84
CA HIS A 56 0.40 23.23 5.22
C HIS A 56 1.44 23.87 4.29
N GLY A 57 1.25 25.11 3.84
CA GLY A 57 2.25 25.86 3.05
C GLY A 57 2.45 25.37 1.61
N LEU A 58 1.59 24.47 1.09
CA LEU A 58 1.69 23.92 -0.28
C LEU A 58 0.88 24.71 -1.31
N GLY A 59 0.11 25.71 -0.87
CA GLY A 59 -0.80 26.44 -1.74
C GLY A 59 -1.78 25.50 -2.42
N ASP A 60 -2.01 25.71 -3.72
CA ASP A 60 -2.89 24.89 -4.54
C ASP A 60 -2.14 23.79 -5.32
N GLN A 61 -0.89 23.48 -4.97
CA GLN A 61 -0.19 22.37 -5.59
C GLN A 61 -0.88 21.00 -5.43
N PRO A 62 -1.50 20.65 -4.28
CA PRO A 62 -2.11 19.33 -4.11
C PRO A 62 -3.17 19.00 -5.17
N ILE A 63 -4.02 19.97 -5.55
CA ILE A 63 -5.04 19.73 -6.59
C ILE A 63 -4.42 19.60 -7.99
N ARG A 64 -3.31 20.30 -8.27
CA ARG A 64 -2.58 20.13 -9.55
C ARG A 64 -2.01 18.72 -9.63
N GLU A 65 -1.41 18.25 -8.55
CA GLU A 65 -0.79 16.93 -8.48
C GLU A 65 -1.84 15.82 -8.62
N LEU A 66 -2.98 15.96 -7.95
CA LEU A 66 -4.11 15.06 -8.10
C LEU A 66 -4.58 14.97 -9.56
N LEU A 67 -4.76 16.11 -10.24
CA LEU A 67 -5.23 16.16 -11.64
C LEU A 67 -4.18 15.62 -12.62
N HIS A 68 -2.89 15.85 -12.39
CA HIS A 68 -1.81 15.26 -13.18
C HIS A 68 -1.77 13.74 -13.03
N ASN A 69 -1.88 13.23 -11.81
CA ASN A 69 -1.92 11.79 -11.57
C ASN A 69 -3.18 11.14 -12.15
N ALA A 70 -4.33 11.83 -12.09
CA ALA A 70 -5.54 11.39 -12.76
C ALA A 70 -5.38 11.33 -14.30
N TRP A 71 -4.72 12.32 -14.91
CA TRP A 71 -4.39 12.31 -16.34
C TRP A 71 -3.50 11.10 -16.70
N LEU A 72 -2.45 10.87 -15.91
CA LEU A 72 -1.54 9.75 -16.10
C LEU A 72 -2.24 8.39 -15.96
N GLN A 73 -3.17 8.26 -15.01
CA GLN A 73 -3.95 7.04 -14.83
C GLN A 73 -4.85 6.77 -16.05
N VAL A 74 -5.46 7.80 -16.61
CA VAL A 74 -6.38 7.66 -17.77
C VAL A 74 -5.62 7.35 -19.07
N LEU A 75 -4.34 7.73 -19.16
CA LEU A 75 -3.44 7.28 -20.23
C LEU A 75 -2.93 5.84 -20.05
N SER A 76 -3.12 5.24 -18.88
CA SER A 76 -2.71 3.86 -18.64
C SER A 76 -3.58 2.88 -19.44
N SER A 77 -3.03 1.71 -19.76
CA SER A 77 -3.75 0.66 -20.47
C SER A 77 -4.94 0.08 -19.72
N ASP A 78 -5.01 0.31 -18.41
CA ASP A 78 -5.99 -0.30 -17.51
C ASP A 78 -7.26 0.55 -17.37
N TRP A 79 -7.30 1.71 -18.05
CA TRP A 79 -8.46 2.59 -18.08
C TRP A 79 -9.51 2.09 -19.07
N GLU A 80 -10.73 1.82 -18.58
CA GLU A 80 -11.86 1.35 -19.39
C GLU A 80 -12.83 2.46 -19.82
N GLY A 81 -12.64 3.69 -19.35
CA GLY A 81 -13.59 4.79 -19.49
C GLY A 81 -13.47 5.63 -20.78
N GLY A 82 -12.69 5.16 -21.75
CA GLY A 82 -12.58 5.79 -23.08
C GLY A 82 -11.39 6.74 -23.22
N ASP A 83 -11.45 7.60 -24.24
CA ASP A 83 -10.32 8.40 -24.69
C ASP A 83 -9.92 9.51 -23.69
N ALA A 84 -8.65 9.47 -23.26
CA ALA A 84 -8.03 10.45 -22.38
C ALA A 84 -8.12 11.88 -22.92
N GLU A 85 -7.93 12.06 -24.24
CA GLU A 85 -7.97 13.39 -24.87
C GLU A 85 -9.37 14.00 -24.74
N HIS A 86 -10.40 13.18 -24.84
CA HIS A 86 -11.78 13.62 -24.64
C HIS A 86 -12.08 13.88 -23.15
N LEU A 87 -11.71 12.94 -22.26
CA LEU A 87 -11.96 13.08 -20.82
C LEU A 87 -11.23 14.28 -20.22
N PHE A 88 -10.08 14.66 -20.74
CA PHE A 88 -9.32 15.83 -20.30
C PHE A 88 -9.24 16.92 -21.36
N ALA A 89 -10.22 17.00 -22.27
CA ALA A 89 -10.32 18.09 -23.23
C ALA A 89 -10.31 19.46 -22.51
N GLY A 90 -9.31 20.30 -22.82
CA GLY A 90 -9.08 21.58 -22.13
C GLY A 90 -8.47 21.46 -20.73
N TRP A 91 -8.14 20.27 -20.26
CA TRP A 91 -7.63 19.95 -18.93
C TRP A 91 -6.34 19.13 -18.94
N ALA A 92 -5.67 19.01 -20.09
CA ALA A 92 -4.33 18.45 -20.18
C ALA A 92 -3.33 19.18 -19.25
N PRO A 93 -2.19 18.55 -18.88
CA PRO A 93 -1.21 19.14 -17.97
C PRO A 93 -0.76 20.56 -18.37
N SER A 94 -0.56 20.81 -19.67
CA SER A 94 -0.22 22.14 -20.19
C SER A 94 -1.28 23.21 -19.87
N ALA A 95 -2.56 22.82 -19.82
CA ALA A 95 -3.66 23.72 -19.44
C ALA A 95 -3.79 23.87 -17.92
N ILE A 96 -3.44 22.86 -17.13
CA ILE A 96 -3.47 22.91 -15.66
C ILE A 96 -2.40 23.87 -15.11
N VAL A 97 -1.19 23.86 -15.69
CA VAL A 97 -0.07 24.72 -15.24
C VAL A 97 -0.43 26.21 -15.25
N GLY A 98 -1.19 26.67 -16.25
CA GLY A 98 -1.59 28.07 -16.38
C GLY A 98 -2.76 28.50 -15.47
N ARG A 99 -3.35 27.59 -14.70
CA ARG A 99 -4.52 27.87 -13.85
C ARG A 99 -4.13 28.20 -12.43
N SER A 100 -4.98 28.97 -11.76
CA SER A 100 -4.95 29.16 -10.31
C SER A 100 -6.13 28.42 -9.70
N PHE A 101 -5.92 27.70 -8.60
CA PHE A 101 -6.98 27.03 -7.84
C PHE A 101 -7.11 27.60 -6.42
N ARG A 102 -6.64 28.84 -6.20
CA ARG A 102 -6.83 29.54 -4.92
C ARG A 102 -8.30 29.68 -4.50
N ASP A 103 -9.24 29.59 -5.43
CA ASP A 103 -10.69 29.68 -5.18
C ASP A 103 -11.34 28.33 -4.81
N LEU A 104 -10.55 27.28 -4.58
CA LEU A 104 -11.09 25.94 -4.31
C LEU A 104 -11.92 25.92 -3.03
N CYS A 105 -13.23 25.72 -3.18
CA CYS A 105 -14.12 25.37 -2.08
C CYS A 105 -14.00 23.87 -1.80
N VAL A 106 -13.81 23.51 -0.55
CA VAL A 106 -13.52 22.14 -0.11
C VAL A 106 -14.50 21.72 0.96
N GLU A 107 -15.32 20.72 0.63
CA GLU A 107 -16.33 20.13 1.52
C GLU A 107 -16.00 18.65 1.76
N THR A 108 -16.26 18.18 2.98
CA THR A 108 -16.21 16.76 3.34
C THR A 108 -17.59 16.28 3.70
N GLU A 109 -17.84 14.99 3.48
CA GLU A 109 -19.14 14.37 3.75
C GLU A 109 -20.32 15.14 3.10
N TYR A 110 -20.10 15.65 1.88
CA TYR A 110 -21.05 16.50 1.20
C TYR A 110 -22.26 15.71 0.70
N ARG A 111 -23.47 16.21 0.98
CA ARG A 111 -24.73 15.62 0.51
C ARG A 111 -25.37 16.52 -0.54
N PHE A 112 -25.65 15.97 -1.71
CA PHE A 112 -26.41 16.69 -2.73
C PHE A 112 -27.87 16.84 -2.31
N GLY A 113 -28.41 18.06 -2.39
CA GLY A 113 -29.81 18.35 -2.08
C GLY A 113 -30.11 18.56 -0.58
N ARG A 114 -30.88 19.59 -0.26
CA ARG A 114 -31.16 20.07 1.11
C ARG A 114 -32.40 19.46 1.78
N LYS A 115 -33.02 18.43 1.20
CA LYS A 115 -34.18 17.79 1.85
C LYS A 115 -33.71 16.63 2.70
N GLU A 116 -33.83 16.81 4.01
CA GLU A 116 -33.92 15.74 5.00
C GLU A 116 -34.71 14.57 4.41
N SER A 117 -34.06 13.41 4.37
CA SER A 117 -34.57 12.07 4.09
C SER A 117 -36.00 11.97 3.55
N VAL A 118 -36.11 11.56 2.28
CA VAL A 118 -37.19 10.67 1.87
C VAL A 118 -36.48 9.43 1.30
N ASP A 119 -36.55 8.32 2.03
CA ASP A 119 -36.04 6.97 1.68
C ASP A 119 -34.55 6.64 1.85
N GLY A 120 -33.80 7.34 2.71
CA GLY A 120 -32.60 6.75 3.34
C GLY A 120 -31.41 6.40 2.43
N LYS A 121 -31.31 6.98 1.23
CA LYS A 121 -30.23 6.69 0.25
C LYS A 121 -29.34 7.87 -0.13
N ASN A 122 -29.38 8.98 0.60
CA ASN A 122 -28.47 10.12 0.34
C ASN A 122 -27.17 9.98 1.14
N ARG A 123 -26.28 9.09 0.68
CA ARG A 123 -24.95 8.95 1.27
C ARG A 123 -24.10 10.19 0.92
N PRO A 124 -23.23 10.63 1.83
CA PRO A 124 -22.33 11.75 1.55
C PRO A 124 -21.14 11.32 0.68
N VAL A 125 -20.72 12.18 -0.25
CA VAL A 125 -19.41 12.05 -0.91
C VAL A 125 -18.32 12.41 0.09
N ASP A 126 -17.23 11.63 0.12
CA ASP A 126 -16.16 11.81 1.12
C ASP A 126 -15.48 13.19 1.03
N VAL A 127 -15.04 13.60 -0.16
CA VAL A 127 -14.49 14.93 -0.40
C VAL A 127 -15.01 15.50 -1.73
N MET A 128 -15.42 16.77 -1.70
CA MET A 128 -15.86 17.52 -2.88
C MET A 128 -15.06 18.81 -3.01
N LEU A 129 -14.49 19.03 -4.18
CA LEU A 129 -13.72 20.21 -4.53
C LEU A 129 -14.44 20.98 -5.63
N VAL A 130 -14.64 22.29 -5.46
CA VAL A 130 -15.29 23.14 -6.46
C VAL A 130 -14.47 24.41 -6.67
N SER A 131 -14.05 24.65 -7.91
CA SER A 131 -13.45 25.93 -8.31
C SER A 131 -14.37 26.58 -9.33
N ARG A 132 -14.95 27.73 -8.97
CA ARG A 132 -15.88 28.47 -9.85
C ARG A 132 -15.12 29.18 -10.95
N ALA A 133 -13.92 29.71 -10.66
CA ALA A 133 -13.09 30.40 -11.63
C ALA A 133 -12.72 29.49 -12.81
N ASN A 134 -12.38 28.23 -12.53
CA ASN A 134 -12.08 27.24 -13.58
C ASN A 134 -13.29 26.44 -14.05
N ARG A 135 -14.50 26.68 -13.52
CA ARG A 135 -15.70 25.84 -13.73
C ARG A 135 -15.40 24.34 -13.54
N LEU A 136 -14.79 23.99 -12.42
CA LEU A 136 -14.33 22.65 -12.08
C LEU A 136 -15.08 22.10 -10.86
N VAL A 137 -15.43 20.83 -10.91
CA VAL A 137 -15.83 20.00 -9.77
C VAL A 137 -14.95 18.75 -9.76
N VAL A 138 -14.44 18.38 -8.59
CA VAL A 138 -13.77 17.08 -8.38
C VAL A 138 -14.48 16.41 -7.21
N LEU A 139 -14.96 15.19 -7.42
CA LEU A 139 -15.43 14.32 -6.35
C LEU A 139 -14.34 13.30 -6.05
N ILE A 140 -14.08 13.07 -4.77
CA ILE A 140 -13.16 12.04 -4.31
C ILE A 140 -13.95 11.14 -3.37
N GLU A 141 -14.02 9.86 -3.73
CA GLU A 141 -14.44 8.79 -2.84
C GLU A 141 -13.16 8.16 -2.31
N ASN A 142 -12.96 8.21 -1.00
CA ASN A 142 -11.81 7.63 -0.34
C ASN A 142 -12.22 6.27 0.21
N LYS A 143 -11.51 5.21 -0.14
CA LYS A 143 -11.71 3.88 0.46
C LYS A 143 -10.49 3.50 1.24
N PHE A 144 -10.70 3.12 2.49
CA PHE A 144 -9.65 2.56 3.33
C PHE A 144 -9.91 1.05 3.51
N GLY A 145 -9.81 0.29 2.41
CA GLY A 145 -9.74 -1.19 2.42
C GLY A 145 -11.06 -1.97 2.32
N SER A 146 -12.22 -1.34 2.19
CA SER A 146 -13.50 -2.04 1.95
C SER A 146 -14.03 -1.76 0.55
N ALA A 147 -14.33 -2.82 -0.22
CA ALA A 147 -14.91 -2.69 -1.56
C ALA A 147 -16.23 -1.90 -1.52
N VAL A 148 -16.42 -0.97 -2.47
CA VAL A 148 -17.70 -0.29 -2.64
C VAL A 148 -18.72 -1.29 -3.17
N HIS A 149 -19.79 -1.49 -2.42
CA HIS A 149 -20.92 -2.32 -2.84
C HIS A 149 -22.16 -1.45 -3.10
N GLY A 150 -22.63 -1.53 -4.35
CA GLY A 150 -23.89 -0.93 -4.82
C GLY A 150 -23.68 0.39 -5.55
N ASN A 151 -24.61 0.71 -6.47
CA ASN A 151 -24.64 1.83 -7.45
C ASN A 151 -24.44 3.27 -6.91
N GLN A 152 -23.61 3.48 -5.89
CA GLN A 152 -23.37 4.70 -5.16
C GLN A 152 -22.54 5.68 -6.00
N LEU A 153 -21.47 5.21 -6.64
CA LEU A 153 -20.61 6.04 -7.48
C LEU A 153 -21.35 6.61 -8.70
N ALA A 154 -22.22 5.80 -9.32
CA ALA A 154 -23.09 6.26 -10.40
C ALA A 154 -24.11 7.32 -9.91
N ALA A 155 -24.62 7.19 -8.68
CA ALA A 155 -25.55 8.17 -8.10
C ALA A 155 -24.85 9.52 -7.85
N TYR A 156 -23.65 9.52 -7.29
CA TYR A 156 -22.84 10.72 -7.08
C TYR A 156 -22.53 11.44 -8.39
N ARG A 157 -22.13 10.68 -9.41
CA ARG A 157 -21.88 11.21 -10.75
C ARG A 157 -23.11 11.94 -11.29
N LYS A 158 -24.27 11.28 -11.29
CA LYS A 158 -25.54 11.87 -11.75
C LYS A 158 -25.90 13.14 -10.98
N GLN A 159 -25.78 13.10 -9.65
CA GLN A 159 -26.07 14.28 -8.81
C GLN A 159 -25.13 15.46 -9.10
N ALA A 160 -23.85 15.20 -9.35
CA ALA A 160 -22.90 16.24 -9.75
C ALA A 160 -23.17 16.79 -11.16
N GLU A 161 -23.54 15.92 -12.11
CA GLU A 161 -23.98 16.30 -13.46
C GLU A 161 -25.16 17.26 -13.40
N ASP A 162 -26.19 16.92 -12.62
CA ASP A 162 -27.41 17.73 -12.45
C ASP A 162 -27.14 19.05 -11.70
N SER A 163 -26.28 19.03 -10.68
CA SER A 163 -26.05 20.18 -9.79
C SER A 163 -25.09 21.22 -10.37
N PHE A 164 -24.17 20.81 -11.26
CA PHE A 164 -23.13 21.68 -11.81
C PHE A 164 -23.11 21.65 -13.35
N PRO A 165 -24.19 22.08 -14.02
CA PRO A 165 -24.26 22.07 -15.48
C PRO A 165 -23.13 22.91 -16.11
N GLY A 166 -22.45 22.34 -17.10
CA GLY A 166 -21.34 22.98 -17.81
C GLY A 166 -20.04 23.17 -17.01
N PHE A 167 -19.93 22.62 -15.80
CA PHE A 167 -18.63 22.47 -15.13
C PHE A 167 -17.93 21.21 -15.64
N LYS A 168 -16.59 21.25 -15.75
CA LYS A 168 -15.79 20.03 -15.88
C LYS A 168 -15.85 19.24 -14.58
N LYS A 169 -15.96 17.92 -14.69
CA LYS A 169 -16.09 17.01 -13.55
C LYS A 169 -15.03 15.94 -13.65
N PHE A 170 -14.30 15.72 -12.57
CA PHE A 170 -13.46 14.55 -12.38
C PHE A 170 -13.98 13.77 -11.17
N TYR A 171 -14.02 12.45 -11.29
CA TYR A 171 -14.43 11.54 -10.24
C TYR A 171 -13.23 10.67 -9.90
N ILE A 172 -12.72 10.78 -8.68
CA ILE A 172 -11.53 10.10 -8.21
C ILE A 172 -11.93 9.05 -7.18
N TYR A 173 -11.47 7.82 -7.37
CA TYR A 173 -11.61 6.74 -6.42
C TYR A 173 -10.23 6.49 -5.79
N LEU A 174 -10.04 6.87 -4.53
CA LEU A 174 -8.75 6.80 -3.85
C LEU A 174 -8.74 5.57 -2.93
N ASP A 175 -7.89 4.58 -3.22
CA ASP A 175 -7.82 3.33 -2.43
C ASP A 175 -6.35 2.88 -2.30
N PRO A 176 -5.87 2.51 -1.10
CA PRO A 176 -4.54 1.93 -0.95
C PRO A 176 -4.42 0.55 -1.62
N ASN A 177 -5.52 -0.13 -1.95
CA ASN A 177 -5.52 -1.41 -2.65
C ASN A 177 -5.91 -1.26 -4.13
N THR A 178 -4.94 -1.45 -5.03
CA THR A 178 -5.18 -1.42 -6.49
C THR A 178 -6.08 -2.53 -7.01
N GLU A 179 -6.36 -3.54 -6.18
CA GLU A 179 -7.23 -4.67 -6.54
C GLU A 179 -8.71 -4.31 -6.33
N ASN A 180 -9.01 -3.26 -5.56
CA ASN A 180 -10.36 -2.73 -5.44
C ASN A 180 -10.62 -1.76 -6.58
N LEU A 181 -11.51 -2.16 -7.50
CA LEU A 181 -11.98 -1.28 -8.56
C LEU A 181 -13.31 -0.62 -8.15
N PRO A 182 -13.51 0.65 -8.52
CA PRO A 182 -14.81 1.29 -8.36
C PRO A 182 -15.88 0.55 -9.18
N ASP A 183 -17.11 0.49 -8.67
CA ASP A 183 -18.25 -0.14 -9.36
C ASP A 183 -18.68 0.64 -10.63
N ASP A 184 -18.25 1.90 -10.76
CA ASP A 184 -18.36 2.73 -11.97
C ASP A 184 -16.98 3.09 -12.56
N ASN A 185 -16.18 2.06 -12.87
CA ASN A 185 -14.79 2.15 -13.35
C ASN A 185 -14.57 2.91 -14.66
N ARG A 186 -15.63 3.18 -15.43
CA ARG A 186 -15.56 3.98 -16.66
C ARG A 186 -15.58 5.48 -16.40
N HIS A 187 -15.96 5.91 -15.21
CA HIS A 187 -16.07 7.34 -14.87
C HIS A 187 -15.22 7.72 -13.66
N TRP A 188 -15.02 6.78 -12.72
CA TRP A 188 -14.21 6.99 -11.53
C TRP A 188 -12.78 6.54 -11.77
N ILE A 189 -11.87 7.50 -11.74
CA ILE A 189 -10.43 7.31 -11.98
C ILE A 189 -9.82 6.73 -10.69
N PRO A 190 -9.33 5.48 -10.70
CA PRO A 190 -8.73 4.87 -9.51
C PRO A 190 -7.33 5.43 -9.28
N LEU A 191 -7.04 5.95 -8.09
CA LEU A 191 -5.73 6.43 -7.67
C LEU A 191 -5.32 5.82 -6.35
N ARG A 192 -4.01 5.76 -6.12
CA ARG A 192 -3.41 5.43 -4.82
C ARG A 192 -3.05 6.71 -4.07
N HIS A 193 -2.73 6.58 -2.79
CA HIS A 193 -2.17 7.68 -1.99
C HIS A 193 -0.71 8.01 -2.34
N ASP A 194 -0.08 7.28 -3.27
CA ASP A 194 1.32 7.47 -3.65
C ASP A 194 1.60 8.92 -4.07
N TRP A 195 0.77 9.52 -4.93
CA TRP A 195 0.93 10.94 -5.37
C TRP A 195 1.01 11.93 -4.21
N LEU A 196 0.36 11.62 -3.08
CA LEU A 196 0.35 12.45 -1.89
C LEU A 196 1.63 12.23 -1.07
N ILE A 197 2.06 10.97 -0.91
CA ILE A 197 3.33 10.61 -0.27
C ILE A 197 4.49 11.27 -1.02
N ASP A 198 4.44 11.22 -2.33
CA ASP A 198 5.37 11.80 -3.30
C ASP A 198 5.44 13.33 -3.18
N LEU A 199 4.28 13.99 -3.19
CA LEU A 199 4.16 15.43 -2.96
C LEU A 199 4.77 15.85 -1.62
N ILE A 200 4.45 15.14 -0.54
CA ILE A 200 4.97 15.45 0.81
C ILE A 200 6.48 15.26 0.83
N THR A 201 6.98 14.13 0.32
CA THR A 201 8.41 13.79 0.31
C THR A 201 9.24 14.80 -0.47
N THR A 202 8.77 15.18 -1.66
CA THR A 202 9.42 16.22 -2.48
C THR A 202 9.50 17.55 -1.74
N ARG A 203 8.45 17.91 -1.00
CA ARG A 203 8.39 19.18 -0.27
C ARG A 203 9.20 19.18 1.01
N GLN A 204 9.30 18.04 1.69
CA GLN A 204 10.23 17.85 2.81
C GLN A 204 11.68 18.13 2.40
N LYS A 205 12.11 17.64 1.24
CA LYS A 205 13.47 17.86 0.71
C LYS A 205 13.75 19.33 0.34
N SER A 206 12.71 20.11 0.01
CA SER A 206 12.88 21.50 -0.41
C SER A 206 13.29 22.46 0.70
N GLY A 207 13.05 22.12 1.97
CA GLY A 207 13.35 22.99 3.12
C GLY A 207 12.49 24.26 3.22
N LEU A 208 11.43 24.38 2.40
CA LEU A 208 10.59 25.59 2.31
C LEU A 208 9.38 25.60 3.27
N LEU A 209 9.11 24.49 3.94
CA LEU A 209 7.96 24.34 4.83
C LEU A 209 8.33 24.66 6.28
N SER A 210 7.37 25.19 7.04
CA SER A 210 7.56 25.38 8.48
C SER A 210 7.68 24.04 9.20
N GLU A 211 8.35 24.01 10.35
CA GLU A 211 8.48 22.79 11.17
C GLU A 211 7.12 22.20 11.54
N SER A 212 6.15 23.04 11.88
CA SER A 212 4.78 22.59 12.19
C SER A 212 4.08 21.96 10.98
N ALA A 213 4.24 22.53 9.79
CA ALA A 213 3.66 21.97 8.57
C ALA A 213 4.33 20.65 8.19
N LEU A 214 5.67 20.60 8.30
CA LEU A 214 6.46 19.39 8.07
C LEU A 214 6.03 18.27 9.02
N ASN A 215 5.91 18.54 10.32
CA ASN A 215 5.50 17.54 11.29
C ASN A 215 4.09 17.00 10.98
N ALA A 216 3.12 17.88 10.70
CA ALA A 216 1.77 17.46 10.33
C ALA A 216 1.75 16.59 9.07
N LEU A 217 2.47 16.98 8.01
CA LEU A 217 2.56 16.21 6.77
C LEU A 217 3.32 14.90 6.96
N SER A 218 4.39 14.88 7.77
CA SER A 218 5.15 13.66 8.11
C SER A 218 4.27 12.64 8.80
N GLN A 219 3.52 13.03 9.83
CA GLN A 219 2.64 12.10 10.55
C GLN A 219 1.60 11.44 9.63
N VAL A 220 1.10 12.19 8.64
CA VAL A 220 0.12 11.65 7.68
C VAL A 220 0.80 10.76 6.66
N LYS A 221 1.95 11.19 6.14
CA LYS A 221 2.76 10.36 5.25
C LYS A 221 3.07 9.02 5.93
N ASP A 222 3.54 9.06 7.17
CA ASP A 222 3.82 7.88 7.96
C ASP A 222 2.57 7.02 8.09
N TYR A 223 1.38 7.60 8.37
CA TYR A 223 0.13 6.85 8.48
C TYR A 223 -0.30 6.19 7.17
N LEU A 224 -0.14 6.89 6.04
CA LEU A 224 -0.45 6.36 4.71
C LEU A 224 0.56 5.28 4.28
N ILE A 225 1.79 5.35 4.79
CA ILE A 225 2.82 4.33 4.62
C ILE A 225 2.57 3.15 5.58
N GLU A 226 2.08 3.38 6.81
CA GLU A 226 2.19 2.44 7.94
C GLU A 226 1.42 1.14 7.87
N GLU A 227 0.73 0.86 6.77
CA GLU A 227 0.51 -0.55 6.43
C GLU A 227 1.86 -1.33 6.30
N SER A 228 3.01 -0.63 6.24
CA SER A 228 4.37 -1.18 6.13
C SER A 228 5.39 -0.88 7.26
N ALA A 229 5.20 0.05 8.21
CA ALA A 229 6.36 0.61 8.93
C ALA A 229 6.92 -0.23 10.12
N ILE A 230 6.15 -1.12 10.75
CA ILE A 230 6.73 -2.08 11.73
C ILE A 230 7.64 -3.10 11.01
N GLN A 231 7.58 -3.18 9.68
CA GLN A 231 8.08 -4.32 8.90
C GLN A 231 9.43 -4.07 8.21
N GLY A 232 9.87 -2.81 8.08
CA GLY A 232 11.12 -2.43 7.43
C GLY A 232 12.33 -2.24 8.36
N ASP A 233 12.13 -2.20 9.67
CA ASP A 233 13.22 -1.99 10.62
C ASP A 233 13.99 -3.31 10.86
N GLU A 234 15.24 -3.37 10.38
CA GLU A 234 16.14 -4.51 10.57
C GLU A 234 16.28 -4.89 12.04
N ALA A 235 16.23 -3.91 12.96
CA ALA A 235 16.31 -4.17 14.39
C ALA A 235 15.07 -4.90 14.90
N VAL A 236 13.87 -4.44 14.50
CA VAL A 236 12.59 -5.11 14.84
C VAL A 236 12.60 -6.56 14.34
N GLN A 237 13.07 -6.79 13.11
CA GLN A 237 13.15 -8.14 12.54
C GLN A 237 14.16 -9.03 13.27
N ALA A 238 15.30 -8.47 13.69
CA ALA A 238 16.32 -9.18 14.45
C ALA A 238 15.78 -9.61 15.83
N TYR A 239 15.20 -8.66 16.58
CA TYR A 239 14.61 -8.95 17.90
C TYR A 239 13.50 -9.97 17.81
N PHE A 240 12.58 -9.82 16.85
CA PHE A 240 11.49 -10.76 16.69
C PHE A 240 11.97 -12.16 16.28
N SER A 241 13.00 -12.25 15.43
CA SER A 241 13.58 -13.54 15.04
C SER A 241 14.24 -14.26 16.21
N ALA A 242 14.90 -13.53 17.11
CA ALA A 242 15.44 -14.09 18.35
C ALA A 242 14.31 -14.64 19.25
N LEU A 243 13.27 -13.85 19.48
CA LEU A 243 12.10 -14.28 20.28
C LEU A 243 11.39 -15.51 19.69
N LEU A 244 11.30 -15.61 18.36
CA LEU A 244 10.71 -16.77 17.69
C LEU A 244 11.50 -18.06 17.91
N ASN A 245 12.83 -17.95 18.06
CA ASN A 245 13.69 -19.11 18.29
C ASN A 245 13.60 -19.57 19.75
N ASP A 246 13.63 -18.62 20.69
CA ASP A 246 13.78 -18.93 22.12
C ASP A 246 12.42 -19.12 22.82
N HIS A 247 11.37 -18.44 22.35
CA HIS A 247 10.06 -18.35 23.05
C HIS A 247 8.87 -18.80 22.19
N ARG A 248 9.08 -19.74 21.26
CA ARG A 248 8.03 -20.22 20.32
C ARG A 248 6.72 -20.63 21.01
N ALA A 249 6.78 -21.34 22.14
CA ALA A 249 5.59 -21.81 22.85
C ALA A 249 4.77 -20.66 23.45
N VAL A 250 5.47 -19.63 23.97
CA VAL A 250 4.84 -18.42 24.52
C VAL A 250 4.15 -17.64 23.41
N LEU A 251 4.85 -17.41 22.28
CA LEU A 251 4.29 -16.71 21.11
C LEU A 251 3.11 -17.47 20.49
N ALA A 252 3.16 -18.80 20.44
CA ALA A 252 2.03 -19.62 19.99
C ALA A 252 0.82 -19.48 20.92
N SER A 253 1.02 -19.49 22.23
CA SER A 253 -0.04 -19.28 23.23
C SER A 253 -0.65 -17.88 23.11
N MET A 254 0.19 -16.86 22.93
CA MET A 254 -0.26 -15.48 22.75
C MET A 254 -1.02 -15.29 21.42
N ARG A 255 -0.64 -16.00 20.35
CA ARG A 255 -1.39 -16.03 19.09
C ARG A 255 -2.74 -16.73 19.26
N GLU A 256 -2.83 -17.79 20.06
CA GLU A 256 -4.14 -18.39 20.42
C GLU A 256 -5.06 -17.36 21.12
N LEU A 257 -4.52 -16.53 22.02
CA LEU A 257 -5.29 -15.45 22.64
C LEU A 257 -5.77 -14.40 21.63
N LYS A 258 -4.98 -14.11 20.59
CA LYS A 258 -5.40 -13.21 19.50
C LYS A 258 -6.65 -13.70 18.78
N GLU A 259 -6.77 -15.00 18.55
CA GLU A 259 -7.91 -15.60 17.84
C GLU A 259 -9.22 -15.53 18.65
N LEU A 260 -9.13 -15.23 19.96
CA LEU A 260 -10.30 -14.88 20.75
C LEU A 260 -10.85 -13.52 20.30
N GLY A 261 -12.15 -13.51 19.94
CA GLY A 261 -12.88 -12.28 19.68
C GLY A 261 -12.78 -11.30 20.86
N ARG A 262 -12.88 -9.99 20.60
CA ARG A 262 -12.71 -8.93 21.61
C ARG A 262 -13.54 -9.16 22.88
N HIS A 263 -14.79 -9.58 22.73
CA HIS A 263 -15.65 -9.90 23.87
C HIS A 263 -15.10 -11.08 24.67
N ALA A 264 -14.76 -12.18 24.00
CA ALA A 264 -14.22 -13.37 24.64
C ALA A 264 -12.91 -13.10 25.41
N ARG A 265 -12.03 -12.24 24.89
CA ARG A 265 -10.80 -11.81 25.60
C ARG A 265 -11.10 -11.11 26.92
N LEU A 266 -12.17 -10.31 26.99
CA LEU A 266 -12.50 -9.51 28.17
C LEU A 266 -13.38 -10.27 29.18
N THR A 267 -14.05 -11.33 28.75
CA THR A 267 -14.98 -12.11 29.57
C THR A 267 -14.53 -13.54 29.82
N ALA A 268 -13.36 -13.94 29.34
CA ALA A 268 -12.83 -15.28 29.54
C ALA A 268 -12.66 -15.57 31.03
N GLY A 269 -13.16 -16.72 31.47
CA GLY A 269 -12.84 -17.25 32.79
C GLY A 269 -11.57 -18.09 32.78
N ALA A 270 -11.15 -18.55 33.96
CA ALA A 270 -9.93 -19.35 34.15
C ALA A 270 -9.84 -20.64 33.32
N GLN A 271 -10.97 -21.16 32.84
CA GLN A 271 -11.01 -22.32 31.92
C GLN A 271 -10.56 -21.97 30.49
N THR A 272 -10.71 -20.72 30.08
CA THR A 272 -10.39 -20.23 28.73
C THR A 272 -9.06 -19.48 28.71
N VAL A 273 -8.80 -18.67 29.74
CA VAL A 273 -7.53 -17.99 29.95
C VAL A 273 -7.05 -18.35 31.36
N PRO A 274 -6.15 -19.35 31.50
CA PRO A 274 -5.57 -19.71 32.78
C PRO A 274 -4.84 -18.54 33.43
N GLU A 275 -4.81 -18.48 34.76
CA GLU A 275 -4.19 -17.37 35.52
C GLU A 275 -2.72 -17.14 35.16
N ASN A 276 -1.97 -18.21 34.87
CA ASN A 276 -0.57 -18.11 34.45
C ASN A 276 -0.41 -17.45 33.07
N VAL A 277 -1.44 -17.44 32.22
CA VAL A 277 -1.42 -16.90 30.85
C VAL A 277 -1.97 -15.47 30.79
N GLU A 278 -2.67 -15.02 31.83
CA GLU A 278 -3.20 -13.65 31.97
C GLU A 278 -2.17 -12.54 31.64
N PRO A 279 -0.88 -12.63 32.04
CA PRO A 279 0.12 -11.63 31.66
C PRO A 279 0.30 -11.47 30.14
N LEU A 280 0.22 -12.57 29.38
CA LEU A 280 0.30 -12.53 27.91
C LEU A 280 -0.95 -11.89 27.30
N LEU A 281 -2.13 -12.10 27.91
CA LEU A 281 -3.36 -11.45 27.48
C LEU A 281 -3.28 -9.94 27.70
N ILE A 282 -2.78 -9.50 28.86
CA ILE A 282 -2.57 -8.09 29.20
C ILE A 282 -1.58 -7.47 28.20
N GLU A 283 -0.44 -8.13 27.97
CA GLU A 283 0.58 -7.68 27.04
C GLU A 283 0.03 -7.53 25.62
N TYR A 284 -0.70 -8.55 25.14
CA TYR A 284 -1.36 -8.50 23.84
C TYR A 284 -2.36 -7.35 23.76
N HIS A 285 -3.15 -7.11 24.82
CA HIS A 285 -4.14 -6.05 24.83
C HIS A 285 -3.50 -4.65 24.81
N GLN A 286 -2.41 -4.45 25.57
CA GLN A 286 -1.71 -3.17 25.64
C GLN A 286 -0.98 -2.83 24.34
N ARG A 287 -0.49 -3.83 23.59
CA ARG A 287 0.31 -3.64 22.38
C ARG A 287 -0.22 -4.44 21.18
N TYR A 288 -1.54 -4.50 21.01
CA TYR A 288 -2.16 -5.37 19.99
C TYR A 288 -1.65 -5.11 18.57
N ARG A 289 -1.36 -3.86 18.18
CA ARG A 289 -0.84 -3.54 16.83
C ARG A 289 0.53 -4.13 16.56
N LEU A 290 1.43 -4.06 17.54
CA LEU A 290 2.75 -4.69 17.45
C LEU A 290 2.56 -6.20 17.23
N TRP A 291 1.80 -6.83 18.13
CA TRP A 291 1.61 -8.28 18.10
C TRP A 291 0.84 -8.74 16.87
N ASP A 292 -0.18 -8.02 16.41
CA ASP A 292 -0.89 -8.31 15.16
C ASP A 292 0.04 -8.24 13.95
N ALA A 293 0.90 -7.20 13.87
CA ALA A 293 1.87 -7.08 12.79
C ALA A 293 2.88 -8.23 12.82
N LEU A 294 3.39 -8.61 13.99
CA LEU A 294 4.34 -9.71 14.16
C LEU A 294 3.71 -11.09 13.91
N PHE A 295 2.48 -11.32 14.38
CA PHE A 295 1.74 -12.55 14.12
C PHE A 295 1.36 -12.68 12.65
N SER A 296 1.02 -11.57 11.97
CA SER A 296 0.84 -11.58 10.52
C SER A 296 2.13 -12.01 9.79
N GLN A 297 3.30 -11.60 10.28
CA GLN A 297 4.57 -12.09 9.76
C GLN A 297 4.80 -13.59 10.05
N MET A 298 4.36 -14.08 11.22
CA MET A 298 4.42 -15.51 11.55
C MET A 298 3.57 -16.37 10.60
N ASP A 299 2.44 -15.85 10.11
CA ASP A 299 1.57 -16.56 9.17
C ASP A 299 2.30 -16.94 7.87
N HIS A 300 3.38 -16.22 7.56
CA HIS A 300 4.25 -16.43 6.42
C HIS A 300 5.41 -17.39 6.66
N LEU A 301 5.68 -17.80 7.91
CA LEU A 301 6.78 -18.71 8.24
C LEU A 301 6.74 -20.05 7.47
N PRO A 302 5.57 -20.72 7.29
CA PRO A 302 5.53 -21.96 6.52
C PRO A 302 6.00 -21.77 5.07
N LEU A 303 5.59 -20.67 4.42
CA LEU A 303 6.00 -20.33 3.07
C LEU A 303 7.49 -19.95 3.02
N ILE A 304 7.96 -19.13 3.96
CA ILE A 304 9.38 -18.73 4.05
C ILE A 304 10.29 -19.94 4.24
N ASN A 305 9.91 -20.87 5.11
CA ASN A 305 10.69 -22.09 5.33
C ASN A 305 10.69 -22.98 4.09
N ALA A 306 9.55 -23.14 3.42
CA ALA A 306 9.49 -23.87 2.15
C ALA A 306 10.34 -23.20 1.06
N LEU A 307 10.34 -21.87 0.97
CA LEU A 307 11.19 -21.12 0.05
C LEU A 307 12.68 -21.31 0.32
N ARG A 308 13.09 -21.29 1.59
CA ARG A 308 14.49 -21.56 1.97
C ARG A 308 14.92 -22.97 1.59
N LEU A 309 14.03 -23.97 1.69
CA LEU A 309 14.32 -25.33 1.26
C LEU A 309 14.45 -25.46 -0.27
N GLU A 310 13.60 -24.76 -1.02
CA GLU A 310 13.55 -24.85 -2.49
C GLU A 310 14.61 -23.98 -3.20
N ALA A 311 14.86 -22.77 -2.70
CA ALA A 311 15.70 -21.75 -3.35
C ALA A 311 16.95 -21.34 -2.54
N GLY A 312 17.16 -21.94 -1.35
CA GLY A 312 18.25 -21.54 -0.45
C GLY A 312 18.18 -20.06 -0.06
N ASP A 313 19.35 -19.43 0.03
CA ASP A 313 19.47 -17.98 0.29
C ASP A 313 19.43 -17.13 -0.99
N GLY A 314 19.11 -17.72 -2.14
CA GLY A 314 19.08 -17.03 -3.44
C GLY A 314 17.98 -15.96 -3.55
N LEU A 315 16.95 -16.04 -2.70
CA LEU A 315 15.85 -15.08 -2.64
C LEU A 315 15.96 -14.20 -1.40
N GLU A 316 16.01 -12.90 -1.62
CA GLU A 316 15.76 -11.89 -0.60
C GLU A 316 14.25 -11.77 -0.36
N ILE A 317 13.83 -11.71 0.91
CA ILE A 317 12.42 -11.69 1.30
C ILE A 317 12.15 -10.45 2.16
N LYS A 318 11.21 -9.63 1.71
CA LYS A 318 10.60 -8.55 2.51
C LYS A 318 9.19 -8.95 2.92
N ARG A 319 8.87 -8.76 4.20
CA ARG A 319 7.58 -9.17 4.79
C ARG A 319 6.69 -7.96 4.91
N TYR A 320 5.41 -8.12 4.58
CA TYR A 320 4.38 -7.10 4.73
C TYR A 320 3.15 -7.68 5.42
N THR A 321 2.21 -6.83 5.85
CA THR A 321 0.93 -7.28 6.41
C THR A 321 0.19 -8.11 5.36
N LYS A 322 -0.07 -9.40 5.66
CA LYS A 322 -0.68 -10.40 4.76
C LYS A 322 0.04 -10.67 3.43
N ARG A 323 1.22 -10.08 3.19
CA ARG A 323 1.95 -10.18 1.91
C ARG A 323 3.44 -10.43 2.12
N LEU A 324 4.09 -11.09 1.17
CA LEU A 324 5.54 -11.20 1.04
C LEU A 324 5.96 -10.64 -0.31
N HIS A 325 7.03 -9.85 -0.34
CA HIS A 325 7.73 -9.53 -1.57
C HIS A 325 9.06 -10.27 -1.60
N LEU A 326 9.43 -10.80 -2.76
CA LEU A 326 10.68 -11.51 -2.94
C LEU A 326 11.45 -10.98 -4.16
N ARG A 327 12.78 -11.05 -4.07
CA ARG A 327 13.69 -10.66 -5.14
C ARG A 327 14.83 -11.67 -5.22
N SER A 328 15.20 -12.08 -6.43
CA SER A 328 16.44 -12.84 -6.62
C SER A 328 17.64 -11.94 -6.32
N ARG A 329 18.59 -12.44 -5.52
CA ARG A 329 19.86 -11.74 -5.28
C ARG A 329 20.67 -11.50 -6.57
N GLU A 330 20.42 -12.29 -7.62
CA GLU A 330 21.02 -12.09 -8.93
C GLU A 330 20.52 -10.80 -9.61
N TRP A 331 19.33 -10.30 -9.25
CA TRP A 331 18.76 -9.08 -9.86
C TRP A 331 19.41 -7.78 -9.36
N LYS A 332 20.49 -7.90 -8.59
CA LYS A 332 21.26 -6.76 -8.09
C LYS A 332 21.81 -5.96 -9.27
N GLY A 333 21.63 -4.64 -9.26
CA GLY A 333 22.07 -3.75 -10.33
C GLY A 333 21.09 -3.59 -11.50
N ILE A 334 19.95 -4.28 -11.51
CA ILE A 334 18.87 -4.02 -12.49
C ILE A 334 18.21 -2.65 -12.22
N ARG A 335 18.10 -2.22 -10.96
CA ARG A 335 17.50 -0.92 -10.56
C ARG A 335 18.21 -0.24 -9.35
N ASP A 336 19.36 -0.74 -8.90
CA ASP A 336 19.95 -0.44 -7.56
C ASP A 336 20.72 0.90 -7.42
N HIS A 337 20.59 1.86 -8.34
CA HIS A 337 21.28 3.14 -8.19
C HIS A 337 20.38 4.20 -7.51
N GLY A 338 20.65 4.48 -6.23
CA GLY A 338 20.23 5.73 -5.55
C GLY A 338 18.83 5.77 -4.91
N VAL A 339 18.21 4.63 -4.61
CA VAL A 339 16.78 4.54 -4.28
C VAL A 339 16.54 4.24 -2.80
N ALA A 340 15.51 4.85 -2.19
CA ALA A 340 14.99 4.42 -0.89
C ALA A 340 14.46 2.97 -0.98
N GLU A 341 14.81 2.11 -0.03
CA GLU A 341 14.77 0.64 -0.12
C GLU A 341 13.42 -0.01 -0.51
N GLU A 342 12.29 0.69 -0.41
CA GLU A 342 10.95 0.17 -0.71
C GLU A 342 10.52 0.34 -2.17
N ALA A 343 10.97 1.41 -2.85
CA ALA A 343 10.71 1.68 -4.27
C ALA A 343 11.75 1.03 -5.22
N ALA A 344 12.70 0.27 -4.65
CA ALA A 344 13.92 -0.17 -5.34
C ALA A 344 13.75 -1.42 -6.21
N TRP A 345 12.70 -2.23 -6.03
CA TRP A 345 12.58 -3.54 -6.69
C TRP A 345 11.75 -3.47 -7.97
N GLY A 346 12.40 -3.16 -9.08
CA GLY A 346 11.72 -3.12 -10.38
C GLY A 346 11.45 -4.48 -11.00
N LEU A 347 12.01 -5.55 -10.45
CA LEU A 347 11.56 -6.91 -10.70
C LEU A 347 11.26 -7.53 -9.34
N ARG A 348 10.03 -8.03 -9.14
CA ARG A 348 9.61 -8.60 -7.87
C ARG A 348 8.68 -9.78 -8.04
N LEU A 349 8.80 -10.72 -7.11
CA LEU A 349 7.79 -11.75 -6.85
C LEU A 349 6.97 -11.33 -5.65
N SER A 350 5.72 -11.77 -5.58
CA SER A 350 4.85 -11.51 -4.43
C SER A 350 4.06 -12.74 -4.06
N ALA A 351 3.79 -12.92 -2.78
CA ALA A 351 2.89 -13.92 -2.24
C ALA A 351 1.94 -13.29 -1.23
N TRP A 352 0.68 -13.68 -1.19
CA TRP A 352 -0.28 -13.15 -0.23
C TRP A 352 -1.35 -14.16 0.12
N LYS A 353 -1.97 -13.98 1.30
CA LYS A 353 -3.15 -14.76 1.71
C LYS A 353 -4.41 -13.98 1.35
N PRO A 354 -5.32 -14.52 0.52
CA PRO A 354 -6.59 -13.85 0.21
C PRO A 354 -7.52 -13.87 1.44
N ASP A 355 -8.32 -12.81 1.62
CA ASP A 355 -9.15 -12.62 2.83
C ASP A 355 -10.19 -13.74 3.09
N ARG A 356 -10.51 -14.57 2.08
CA ARG A 356 -11.51 -15.64 2.17
C ARG A 356 -10.92 -17.04 2.39
N ASP A 357 -9.62 -17.22 2.18
CA ASP A 357 -8.94 -18.53 2.28
C ASP A 357 -7.59 -18.33 2.98
N VAL A 358 -7.62 -18.42 4.32
CA VAL A 358 -6.48 -18.11 5.20
C VAL A 358 -5.37 -19.16 5.10
N ASP A 359 -5.66 -20.32 4.51
CA ASP A 359 -4.76 -21.47 4.43
C ASP A 359 -4.10 -21.62 3.06
N ALA A 360 -4.52 -20.83 2.07
CA ALA A 360 -3.94 -20.83 0.74
C ALA A 360 -3.22 -19.53 0.39
N TYR A 361 -2.23 -19.64 -0.49
CA TYR A 361 -1.47 -18.52 -1.02
C TYR A 361 -1.84 -18.24 -2.47
N SER A 362 -1.87 -16.96 -2.79
CA SER A 362 -1.75 -16.48 -4.16
C SER A 362 -0.34 -15.94 -4.36
N VAL A 363 0.23 -16.17 -5.54
CA VAL A 363 1.58 -15.75 -5.92
C VAL A 363 1.56 -15.08 -7.28
N ARG A 364 2.44 -14.09 -7.47
CA ARG A 364 2.63 -13.43 -8.76
C ARG A 364 4.05 -12.94 -8.98
N SER A 365 4.39 -12.67 -10.22
CA SER A 365 5.64 -12.02 -10.63
C SER A 365 5.34 -10.79 -11.48
N ILE A 366 6.03 -9.69 -11.22
CA ILE A 366 5.85 -8.44 -11.98
C ILE A 366 7.19 -7.76 -12.27
N ILE A 367 7.24 -7.04 -13.40
CA ILE A 367 8.24 -6.02 -13.71
C ILE A 367 7.59 -4.66 -13.53
N ASP A 368 8.19 -3.77 -12.75
CA ASP A 368 7.74 -2.42 -12.47
C ASP A 368 8.67 -1.42 -13.17
N PHE A 369 8.09 -0.50 -13.95
CA PHE A 369 8.76 0.54 -14.73
C PHE A 369 8.46 1.95 -14.21
N ASN A 370 7.86 2.10 -13.03
CA ASN A 370 7.62 3.42 -12.46
C ASN A 370 8.97 4.15 -12.22
N LEU A 371 9.00 5.47 -12.42
CA LEU A 371 10.17 6.27 -12.07
C LEU A 371 10.31 6.32 -10.54
N ILE A 372 11.55 6.29 -10.04
CA ILE A 372 11.85 6.50 -8.62
C ILE A 372 12.02 8.00 -8.40
N GLU A 373 11.32 8.54 -7.42
CA GLU A 373 11.23 9.99 -7.22
C GLU A 373 12.36 10.62 -6.41
N GLY A 374 12.70 11.85 -6.80
CA GLY A 374 13.53 12.77 -6.03
C GLY A 374 15.03 12.72 -6.33
N LEU A 375 15.43 12.09 -7.44
CA LEU A 375 16.73 12.29 -8.08
C LEU A 375 16.55 13.26 -9.25
N ASP A 376 17.51 14.18 -9.41
CA ASP A 376 17.58 15.14 -10.52
C ASP A 376 17.42 14.41 -11.86
N GLU A 377 16.67 14.98 -12.82
CA GLU A 377 16.47 14.41 -14.17
C GLU A 377 17.80 14.16 -14.91
N SER A 378 18.90 14.76 -14.45
CA SER A 378 20.25 14.51 -14.95
C SER A 378 20.90 13.21 -14.45
N MET A 379 20.29 12.49 -13.49
CA MET A 379 20.77 11.21 -12.98
C MET A 379 19.91 10.09 -13.57
N VAL A 380 20.37 9.57 -14.72
CA VAL A 380 20.06 8.29 -15.42
C VAL A 380 18.64 7.73 -15.18
N PRO A 381 17.82 7.49 -16.22
CA PRO A 381 16.53 6.82 -16.04
C PRO A 381 16.71 5.50 -15.28
N ALA A 382 15.77 5.18 -14.38
CA ALA A 382 15.83 3.98 -13.51
C ALA A 382 16.13 2.68 -14.30
N TYR A 383 15.80 2.69 -15.60
CA TYR A 383 16.34 1.84 -16.66
C TYR A 383 16.80 2.70 -17.83
N SER A 384 17.94 2.41 -18.47
CA SER A 384 18.21 2.98 -19.80
C SER A 384 17.13 2.55 -20.81
N GLU A 385 16.85 3.36 -21.85
CA GLU A 385 15.87 2.98 -22.89
C GLU A 385 16.14 1.59 -23.50
N ALA A 386 17.42 1.24 -23.62
CA ALA A 386 17.85 -0.08 -24.07
C ALA A 386 17.46 -1.19 -23.08
N GLN A 387 17.72 -0.99 -21.78
CA GLN A 387 17.35 -1.94 -20.72
C GLN A 387 15.83 -2.09 -20.59
N GLU A 388 15.08 -0.98 -20.62
CA GLU A 388 13.63 -1.02 -20.56
C GLU A 388 13.05 -1.80 -21.75
N SER A 389 13.52 -1.51 -22.97
CA SER A 389 13.10 -2.23 -24.18
C SER A 389 13.38 -3.73 -24.08
N GLN A 390 14.55 -4.12 -23.57
CA GLN A 390 14.90 -5.51 -23.32
C GLN A 390 14.01 -6.17 -22.25
N LEU A 391 13.75 -5.49 -21.13
CA LEU A 391 12.87 -6.00 -20.07
C LEU A 391 11.43 -6.18 -20.55
N ARG A 392 10.91 -5.26 -21.38
CA ARG A 392 9.58 -5.40 -22.00
C ARG A 392 9.52 -6.60 -22.96
N ALA A 393 10.57 -6.82 -23.75
CA ALA A 393 10.67 -8.00 -24.62
C ALA A 393 10.70 -9.31 -23.81
N ILE A 394 11.46 -9.34 -22.71
CA ILE A 394 11.50 -10.48 -21.79
C ILE A 394 10.14 -10.69 -21.13
N ALA A 395 9.47 -9.61 -20.71
CA ALA A 395 8.12 -9.71 -20.16
C ALA A 395 7.13 -10.32 -21.16
N ASP A 396 7.24 -9.94 -22.44
CA ASP A 396 6.43 -10.52 -23.51
C ASP A 396 6.69 -12.00 -23.77
N GLU A 397 7.93 -12.46 -23.59
CA GLU A 397 8.30 -13.88 -23.67
C GLU A 397 7.79 -14.67 -22.45
N LEU A 398 7.95 -14.10 -21.25
CA LEU A 398 7.67 -14.80 -20.00
C LEU A 398 6.21 -14.78 -19.59
N ARG A 399 5.40 -13.82 -20.05
CA ARG A 399 4.04 -13.70 -19.53
C ARG A 399 3.15 -14.89 -19.93
N THR A 400 2.41 -15.42 -18.96
CA THR A 400 1.41 -16.47 -19.19
C THR A 400 0.04 -15.91 -19.59
N LEU A 401 -0.12 -14.58 -19.58
CA LEU A 401 -1.33 -13.84 -19.95
C LEU A 401 -1.34 -13.52 -21.46
N SER A 402 -2.52 -13.41 -22.08
CA SER A 402 -2.67 -13.38 -23.55
C SER A 402 -2.26 -12.06 -24.25
N ARG A 403 -2.21 -10.89 -23.57
CA ARG A 403 -1.98 -9.57 -24.20
C ARG A 403 -0.53 -9.07 -24.17
N ARG A 404 0.01 -8.64 -25.34
CA ARG A 404 1.35 -8.00 -25.47
C ARG A 404 1.52 -6.74 -24.64
N SER A 405 2.72 -6.55 -24.13
CA SER A 405 3.11 -5.36 -23.38
C SER A 405 3.17 -4.12 -24.28
N SER A 406 2.79 -2.96 -23.73
CA SER A 406 2.87 -1.64 -24.37
C SER A 406 3.98 -0.80 -23.74
N LYS A 407 4.47 0.21 -24.46
CA LYS A 407 5.40 1.23 -23.92
C LYS A 407 4.77 2.07 -22.80
N SER A 408 3.43 2.15 -22.75
CA SER A 408 2.68 2.87 -21.72
C SER A 408 2.50 2.06 -20.42
N ASP A 409 2.82 0.77 -20.43
CA ASP A 409 2.59 -0.09 -19.26
C ASP A 409 3.60 0.24 -18.17
N ARG A 410 3.12 0.73 -17.02
CA ARG A 410 3.92 1.09 -15.84
C ARG A 410 4.41 -0.12 -15.05
N TRP A 411 3.75 -1.25 -15.22
CA TRP A 411 4.19 -2.55 -14.71
C TRP A 411 3.65 -3.63 -15.64
N ILE A 412 4.33 -4.77 -15.71
CA ILE A 412 3.91 -5.93 -16.50
C ILE A 412 3.88 -7.14 -15.58
N ARG A 413 2.72 -7.80 -15.52
CA ARG A 413 2.53 -9.07 -14.80
C ARG A 413 2.98 -10.23 -15.69
N LEU A 414 3.85 -11.08 -15.15
CA LEU A 414 4.39 -12.24 -15.89
C LEU A 414 3.59 -13.51 -15.57
N MET A 415 3.34 -13.77 -14.29
CA MET A 415 2.62 -14.97 -13.84
C MET A 415 1.75 -14.62 -12.64
N GLU A 416 0.61 -15.32 -12.52
CA GLU A 416 -0.22 -15.34 -11.33
C GLU A 416 -0.85 -16.71 -11.14
N GLN A 417 -0.82 -17.21 -9.91
CA GLN A 417 -1.46 -18.47 -9.50
C GLN A 417 -2.08 -18.27 -8.12
N THR A 418 -3.24 -18.88 -7.88
CA THR A 418 -4.01 -18.74 -6.64
C THR A 418 -4.24 -20.10 -5.99
N SER A 419 -4.69 -20.09 -4.73
CA SER A 419 -5.10 -21.30 -4.01
C SER A 419 -4.01 -22.35 -3.86
N LEU A 420 -2.76 -21.91 -3.61
CA LEU A 420 -1.60 -22.78 -3.44
C LEU A 420 -1.34 -23.09 -1.97
N SER A 421 -0.92 -24.33 -1.66
CA SER A 421 -0.34 -24.62 -0.35
C SER A 421 0.97 -23.84 -0.16
N PRO A 422 1.46 -23.62 1.08
CA PRO A 422 2.75 -22.96 1.30
C PRO A 422 3.92 -23.60 0.53
N LYS A 423 3.92 -24.94 0.39
CA LYS A 423 4.95 -25.68 -0.35
C LYS A 423 4.84 -25.47 -1.86
N ASP A 424 3.62 -25.50 -2.39
CA ASP A 424 3.40 -25.29 -3.83
C ASP A 424 3.69 -23.85 -4.23
N ALA A 425 3.28 -22.88 -3.40
CA ALA A 425 3.62 -21.47 -3.57
C ALA A 425 5.14 -21.25 -3.58
N ALA A 426 5.88 -21.87 -2.66
CA ALA A 426 7.34 -21.83 -2.65
C ALA A 426 7.95 -22.39 -3.95
N SER A 427 7.49 -23.56 -4.39
CA SER A 427 7.97 -24.18 -5.63
C SER A 427 7.66 -23.34 -6.88
N VAL A 428 6.48 -22.72 -6.94
CA VAL A 428 6.11 -21.80 -8.03
C VAL A 428 7.02 -20.58 -8.04
N LEU A 429 7.23 -19.93 -6.88
CA LEU A 429 8.08 -18.74 -6.77
C LEU A 429 9.55 -19.05 -7.10
N ALA A 430 10.08 -20.17 -6.62
CA ALA A 430 11.45 -20.59 -6.90
C ALA A 430 11.65 -20.87 -8.40
N ARG A 431 10.72 -21.61 -9.03
CA ARG A 431 10.75 -21.86 -10.48
C ARG A 431 10.60 -20.59 -11.28
N GLU A 432 9.72 -19.69 -10.86
CA GLU A 432 9.52 -18.41 -11.53
C GLU A 432 10.77 -17.53 -11.45
N SER A 433 11.43 -17.47 -10.29
CA SER A 433 12.71 -16.79 -10.15
C SER A 433 13.77 -17.37 -11.10
N ALA A 434 13.90 -18.69 -11.16
CA ALA A 434 14.87 -19.34 -12.05
C ALA A 434 14.56 -19.07 -13.53
N ARG A 435 13.28 -19.12 -13.89
CA ARG A 435 12.79 -18.82 -15.25
C ARG A 435 13.12 -17.39 -15.67
N ILE A 436 12.90 -16.42 -14.79
CA ILE A 436 13.25 -15.03 -15.05
C ILE A 436 14.78 -14.85 -15.12
N ASN A 437 15.55 -15.47 -14.22
CA ASN A 437 17.02 -15.46 -14.26
C ASN A 437 17.54 -15.97 -15.61
N GLU A 438 16.96 -17.05 -16.15
CA GLU A 438 17.37 -17.61 -17.44
C GLU A 438 17.13 -16.62 -18.60
N ALA A 439 15.96 -15.97 -18.64
CA ALA A 439 15.64 -14.99 -19.67
C ALA A 439 16.52 -13.72 -19.58
N LEU A 440 16.79 -13.26 -18.35
CA LEU A 440 17.70 -12.14 -18.13
C LEU A 440 19.15 -12.49 -18.51
N LYS A 441 19.60 -13.73 -18.31
CA LYS A 441 20.92 -14.21 -18.77
C LYS A 441 20.99 -14.28 -20.29
N LYS A 442 19.96 -14.81 -20.95
CA LYS A 442 19.87 -14.90 -22.43
C LYS A 442 19.91 -13.53 -23.10
N SER A 443 19.30 -12.52 -22.48
CA SER A 443 19.30 -11.14 -22.98
C SER A 443 20.56 -10.35 -22.64
N GLY A 444 21.46 -10.90 -21.82
CA GLY A 444 22.68 -10.22 -21.37
C GLY A 444 22.45 -9.16 -20.28
N LEU A 445 21.24 -9.07 -19.72
CA LEU A 445 20.92 -8.17 -18.60
C LEU A 445 21.48 -8.68 -17.27
N LEU A 446 21.76 -9.98 -17.16
CA LEU A 446 22.57 -10.56 -16.08
C LEU A 446 23.92 -11.00 -16.65
N ILE A 447 25.00 -10.38 -16.19
CA ILE A 447 26.37 -10.78 -16.56
C ILE A 447 26.76 -12.00 -15.72
N PHE A 448 27.37 -13.01 -16.36
CA PHE A 448 28.03 -14.09 -15.61
C PHE A 448 29.08 -13.46 -14.69
N SER A 449 28.88 -13.58 -13.38
CA SER A 449 30.01 -13.61 -12.44
C SER A 449 30.85 -14.84 -12.80
N ARG A 450 31.78 -14.69 -13.75
CA ARG A 450 32.96 -15.54 -13.74
C ARG A 450 33.86 -14.99 -12.64
N ASP A 451 34.02 -15.82 -11.62
CA ASP A 451 34.96 -15.71 -10.51
C ASP A 451 34.54 -14.80 -9.34
N ALA A 452 34.03 -15.46 -8.29
CA ALA A 452 34.28 -15.11 -6.90
C ALA A 452 34.80 -16.37 -6.19
#